data_AF-A0A2I1D0X4-F1
#
_entry.id   AF-A0A2I1D0X4-F1
#
_cell.length_a   1.000
_cell.length_b   1.000
_cell.length_c   1.000
_cell.angle_alpha   90.00
_cell.angle_beta   90.00
_cell.angle_gamma   90.00
#
_symmetry.space_group_name_H-M   'P 1'
#
loop_
_entity.id
_entity.type
_entity.pdbx_description
1 polymer ?
#
loop_
_entity_poly.entity_id
_entity_poly.type
_entity_poly.pdbx_seq_one_letter_code
_entity_poly.pdbx_strand_id
1 'polypeptide(L)'
;RKPTKPTPEEREQYLERNRQAASKCRQKRKRATEELRAQYKELKGKHEQLDALEYDLRDSVTRLKTELLKHHDCGDPNVNAYLQQ
;
A
#
# COMPACT_ATOMS: atom_id res chain seq x y z
N ARG A 1 33.45 -5.90 46.24
CA ARG A 1 34.09 -7.13 45.70
C ARG A 1 34.61 -6.80 44.31
N LYS A 2 35.90 -7.04 44.00
CA LYS A 2 36.41 -6.91 42.62
C LYS A 2 35.77 -8.04 41.79
N PRO A 3 35.29 -7.79 40.56
CA PRO A 3 34.72 -8.85 39.74
C PRO A 3 35.83 -9.86 39.41
N THR A 4 35.64 -11.10 39.84
CA THR A 4 36.46 -12.24 39.42
C THR A 4 36.30 -12.39 37.91
N LYS A 5 37.42 -12.58 37.21
CA LYS A 5 37.39 -12.78 35.75
C LYS A 5 36.54 -14.01 35.44
N PRO A 6 35.59 -13.93 34.48
CA PRO A 6 34.74 -15.06 34.13
C PRO A 6 35.59 -16.22 33.62
N THR A 7 35.19 -17.45 33.96
CA THR A 7 35.86 -18.66 33.49
C THR A 7 35.71 -18.77 31.96
N PRO A 8 36.58 -19.55 31.28
CA PRO A 8 36.45 -19.79 29.85
C PRO A 8 35.06 -20.33 29.45
N GLU A 9 34.48 -21.21 30.27
CA GLU A 9 33.14 -21.79 30.07
C GLU A 9 32.03 -20.76 30.21
N GLU A 10 32.08 -19.90 31.24
CA GLU A 10 31.13 -18.80 31.42
C GLU A 10 31.20 -17.84 30.21
N ARG A 11 32.42 -17.51 29.77
CA ARG A 11 32.64 -16.67 28.59
C ARG A 11 32.04 -17.28 27.33
N GLU A 12 32.18 -18.59 27.13
CA GLU A 12 31.61 -19.30 25.99
C GLU A 12 30.07 -19.27 26.00
N GLN A 13 29.45 -19.48 27.16
CA GLN A 13 28.00 -19.37 27.32
C GLN A 13 27.48 -17.96 27.04
N TYR A 14 28.19 -16.91 27.49
CA TYR A 14 27.84 -15.52 27.19
C TYR A 14 27.92 -15.23 25.68
N LEU A 15 28.97 -15.71 25.01
CA LEU A 15 29.13 -15.54 23.57
C LEU A 15 28.02 -16.27 22.80
N GLU A 16 27.65 -17.47 23.21
CA GLU A 16 26.55 -18.22 22.58
C GLU A 16 25.21 -17.50 22.74
N ARG A 17 24.90 -17.01 23.95
CA ARG A 17 23.70 -16.18 24.18
C ARG A 17 23.72 -14.90 23.33
N ASN A 18 24.87 -14.24 23.20
CA ASN A 18 25.01 -13.06 22.37
C ASN A 18 24.80 -13.38 20.88
N ARG A 19 25.36 -14.48 20.38
CA ARG A 19 25.15 -14.96 19.00
C ARG A 19 23.66 -15.18 18.72
N GLN A 20 22.96 -15.83 19.63
CA GLN A 20 21.51 -16.07 19.51
C GLN A 20 20.72 -14.76 19.53
N ALA A 21 21.04 -13.85 20.45
CA ALA A 21 20.39 -12.53 20.52
C ALA A 21 20.63 -11.71 19.24
N ALA A 22 21.85 -11.71 18.71
CA ALA A 22 22.20 -11.03 17.47
C ALA A 22 21.46 -11.64 16.27
N SER A 23 21.34 -12.97 16.21
CA SER A 23 20.55 -13.67 15.19
C SER A 23 19.07 -13.28 15.24
N LYS A 24 18.47 -13.31 16.44
CA LYS A 24 17.07 -12.89 16.66
C LYS A 24 16.85 -11.43 16.28
N CYS A 25 17.77 -10.53 16.63
CA CYS A 25 17.71 -9.11 16.26
C CYS A 25 17.73 -8.93 14.73
N ARG A 26 18.68 -9.58 14.04
CA ARG A 26 18.76 -9.56 12.58
C ARG A 26 17.50 -10.13 11.92
N GLN A 27 16.99 -11.25 12.43
CA GLN A 27 15.77 -11.87 11.91
C GLN A 27 14.53 -10.99 12.13
N LYS A 28 14.42 -10.32 13.29
CA LYS A 28 13.34 -9.37 13.55
C LYS A 28 13.39 -8.19 12.58
N ARG A 29 14.58 -7.61 12.36
CA ARG A 29 14.76 -6.51 11.39
C ARG A 29 14.40 -6.95 9.97
N LYS A 30 14.83 -8.15 9.57
CA LYS A 30 14.53 -8.74 8.27
C LYS A 30 13.02 -8.89 8.07
N ARG A 31 12.33 -9.54 9.01
CA ARG A 31 10.87 -9.70 8.98
C ARG A 31 10.13 -8.37 8.89
N ALA A 32 10.49 -7.39 9.74
CA ALA A 32 9.88 -6.06 9.69
C ALA A 32 10.06 -5.38 8.32
N THR A 33 11.22 -5.55 7.68
CA THR A 33 11.48 -5.00 6.34
C THR A 33 10.67 -5.73 5.27
N GLU A 34 10.56 -7.05 5.36
CA GLU A 34 9.78 -7.88 4.43
C GLU A 34 8.28 -7.57 4.54
N GLU A 35 7.76 -7.47 5.76
CA GLU A 35 6.38 -7.08 6.05
C GLU A 35 6.07 -5.70 5.49
N LEU A 36 6.95 -4.70 5.71
CA LEU A 36 6.76 -3.36 5.16
C LEU A 36 6.74 -3.35 3.63
N ARG A 37 7.63 -4.11 2.99
CA ARG A 37 7.65 -4.26 1.52
C ARG A 37 6.39 -4.93 0.99
N ALA A 38 5.90 -5.96 1.69
CA ALA A 38 4.66 -6.66 1.32
C ALA A 38 3.46 -5.71 1.42
N GLN A 39 3.33 -4.97 2.52
CA GLN A 39 2.28 -3.97 2.71
C GLN A 39 2.34 -2.88 1.64
N TYR A 40 3.53 -2.37 1.32
CA TYR A 40 3.70 -1.39 0.25
C TYR A 40 3.22 -1.94 -1.10
N LYS A 41 3.61 -3.18 -1.44
CA LYS A 41 3.19 -3.81 -2.71
C LYS A 41 1.67 -3.99 -2.78
N GLU A 42 1.05 -4.41 -1.69
CA GLU A 42 -0.40 -4.56 -1.60
C GLU A 42 -1.12 -3.21 -1.76
N LEU A 43 -0.72 -2.19 -1.00
CA LEU A 43 -1.30 -0.86 -1.06
C LEU A 43 -1.12 -0.22 -2.44
N LYS A 44 0.06 -0.38 -3.04
CA LYS A 44 0.34 0.10 -4.40
C LYS A 44 -0.59 -0.57 -5.42
N GLY A 45 -0.74 -1.89 -5.35
CA GLY A 45 -1.65 -2.61 -6.25
C GLY A 45 -3.11 -2.17 -6.10
N LYS A 46 -3.57 -1.93 -4.85
CA LYS A 46 -4.92 -1.39 -4.60
C LYS A 46 -5.09 0.01 -5.17
N HIS A 47 -4.09 0.88 -5.01
CA HIS A 47 -4.12 2.23 -5.57
C HIS A 47 -4.23 2.21 -7.09
N GLU A 48 -3.40 1.41 -7.78
CA GLU A 48 -3.44 1.27 -9.23
C GLU A 48 -4.82 0.77 -9.73
N GLN A 49 -5.45 -0.16 -8.99
CA GLN A 49 -6.79 -0.66 -9.31
C GLN A 49 -7.87 0.43 -9.13
N LEU A 50 -7.78 1.20 -8.05
CA LEU A 50 -8.74 2.29 -7.78
C LEU A 50 -8.59 3.42 -8.79
N ASP A 51 -7.36 3.78 -9.16
CA ASP A 51 -7.10 4.82 -10.16
C ASP A 51 -7.64 4.42 -11.54
N ALA A 52 -7.47 3.15 -11.94
CA ALA A 52 -8.05 2.63 -13.17
C ALA A 52 -9.59 2.71 -13.15
N LEU A 53 -10.21 2.31 -12.03
CA LEU A 53 -11.66 2.39 -11.87
C LEU A 53 -12.15 3.86 -11.90
N GLU A 54 -11.45 4.77 -11.25
CA GLU A 54 -11.75 6.20 -11.27
C GLU A 54 -11.70 6.76 -12.70
N TYR A 55 -10.66 6.38 -13.45
CA TYR A 55 -10.52 6.76 -14.85
C TYR A 55 -11.70 6.25 -15.68
N ASP A 56 -12.02 4.95 -15.59
CA ASP A 56 -13.11 4.33 -16.36
C ASP A 56 -14.48 4.95 -16.04
N LEU A 57 -14.73 5.27 -14.77
CA LEU A 57 -15.95 5.95 -14.35
C LEU A 57 -16.03 7.37 -14.91
N ARG A 58 -14.92 8.12 -14.87
CA ARG A 58 -14.85 9.48 -15.44
C ARG A 58 -15.05 9.46 -16.96
N ASP A 59 -14.44 8.51 -17.65
CA ASP A 59 -14.61 8.33 -19.08
C ASP A 59 -16.07 7.99 -19.41
N SER A 60 -16.68 7.05 -18.68
CA SER A 60 -18.08 6.68 -18.85
C SER A 60 -19.03 7.87 -18.65
N VAL A 61 -18.82 8.68 -17.60
CA VAL A 61 -19.60 9.89 -17.37
C VAL A 61 -19.41 10.88 -18.51
N THR A 62 -18.18 11.05 -18.99
CA THR A 62 -17.88 11.97 -20.09
C THR A 62 -18.55 11.51 -21.38
N ARG A 63 -18.48 10.21 -21.69
CA ARG A 63 -19.15 9.61 -22.85
C ARG A 63 -20.65 9.82 -22.80
N LEU A 64 -21.29 9.56 -21.65
CA LEU A 64 -22.73 9.79 -21.47
C LEU A 64 -23.10 11.26 -21.65
N LYS A 65 -22.30 12.19 -21.11
CA LYS A 65 -22.50 13.63 -21.33
C LYS A 65 -22.34 14.01 -22.80
N THR A 66 -21.34 13.46 -23.49
CA THR A 66 -21.16 13.68 -24.94
C THR A 66 -22.34 13.15 -25.74
N GLU A 67 -22.85 11.96 -25.42
CA GLU A 67 -24.06 11.42 -26.05
C GLU A 67 -25.27 12.32 -25.82
N LEU A 68 -25.47 12.79 -24.58
CA LEU A 68 -26.55 13.70 -24.24
C LEU A 68 -26.46 15.03 -25.02
N LEU A 69 -25.26 15.59 -25.15
CA LEU A 69 -25.04 16.82 -25.93
C LEU A 69 -25.38 16.66 -27.42
N LYS A 70 -25.27 15.45 -28.00
CA LYS A 70 -25.73 15.21 -29.38
C LYS A 70 -27.23 15.44 -29.55
N HIS A 71 -28.00 15.34 -28.46
CA HIS A 71 -29.44 15.58 -28.46
C HIS A 71 -29.84 17.04 -28.20
N HIS A 72 -28.90 17.99 -28.14
CA HIS A 72 -29.23 19.40 -27.82
C HIS A 72 -30.20 20.08 -28.80
N ASP A 73 -30.34 19.53 -30.02
CA ASP A 73 -31.25 20.02 -31.06
C ASP A 73 -32.39 19.03 -31.38
N CYS A 74 -32.57 17.96 -30.58
CA CYS A 74 -33.58 16.93 -30.88
C CYS A 74 -35.02 17.40 -30.65
N GLY A 75 -35.22 18.60 -30.11
CA GLY A 75 -36.53 19.19 -29.83
C GLY A 75 -37.26 18.56 -28.64
N ASP A 76 -36.63 17.64 -27.90
CA ASP A 76 -37.21 17.09 -26.67
C ASP A 76 -37.12 18.13 -25.53
N PRO A 77 -38.26 18.58 -24.97
CA PRO A 77 -38.28 19.59 -23.93
C PRO A 77 -37.53 19.18 -22.65
N ASN A 78 -37.52 17.88 -22.32
CA ASN A 78 -36.88 17.38 -21.10
C ASN A 78 -35.36 17.32 -21.23
N VAL A 79 -34.87 16.89 -22.40
CA VAL A 79 -33.42 16.85 -22.69
C VAL A 79 -32.86 18.28 -22.74
N ASN A 80 -33.57 19.21 -23.38
CA ASN A 80 -33.16 20.61 -23.44
C ASN A 80 -33.19 21.31 -22.09
N ALA A 81 -34.21 21.05 -21.26
CA ALA A 81 -34.26 21.60 -19.90
C ALA A 81 -33.14 21.08 -19.00
N TYR A 82 -32.67 19.84 -19.19
CA TYR A 82 -31.54 19.27 -18.46
C TYR A 82 -30.19 19.84 -18.96
N LEU A 83 -30.05 20.09 -20.26
CA LEU A 83 -28.83 20.66 -20.85
C LEU A 83 -28.65 22.17 -20.59
N GLN A 84 -29.72 22.90 -20.25
CA GLN A 84 -29.69 24.34 -19.91
C GLN A 84 -29.40 24.63 -18.43
N GLN A 85 -29.26 23.61 -17.57
CA GLN A 85 -28.85 23.74 -16.17
C GLN A 85 -27.33 23.70 -16.02
#